data_AF-A0A924CPJ2-F1
#
_entry.id   AF-A0A924CPJ2-F1
#
_cell.length_a   1.000
_cell.length_b   1.000
_cell.length_c   1.000
_cell.angle_alpha   90.00
_cell.angle_beta   90.00
_cell.angle_gamma   90.00
#
_symmetry.space_group_name_H-M   'P 1'
#
loop_
_entity.id
_entity.type
_entity.pdbx_description
1 polymer ?
#
loop_
_entity_poly.entity_id
_entity_poly.type
_entity_poly.pdbx_seq_one_letter_code
_entity_poly.pdbx_strand_id
1 'polypeptide(L)'
;MAQAKPYQPLVFRLFHVAIAALIILAIATGVVIYNVYDGRIGHLPIPQIPRIMGIHKLFGRAFLLVMPFFALYSFHAGRRRLLQTNSIQQMSEMGKPIWWYTLHRMVNTFLLIGATFALVSGREMDEGWMARSELTHLWYTLHLASWAVMVGCLAAHLLMSVRVGGLPLLLSMIHIKYRAYDSPSTLLQNVKSLLSLNRVITFLKVHLSVQKHNVVLLGAELLVMLGTLFAWISLIPHRGM
;
A
#
# COMPACT_ATOMS: atom_id res chain seq x y z
N MET A 1 17.59 -10.65 29.66
CA MET A 1 17.17 -9.28 29.26
C MET A 1 15.81 -9.38 28.59
N ALA A 2 14.80 -8.64 29.05
CA ALA A 2 13.48 -8.64 28.41
C ALA A 2 13.63 -8.12 26.98
N GLN A 3 13.28 -8.95 25.99
CA GLN A 3 13.40 -8.60 24.58
C GLN A 3 12.53 -7.37 24.31
N ALA A 4 13.15 -6.28 23.85
CA ALA A 4 12.44 -5.03 23.56
C ALA A 4 11.35 -5.33 22.52
N LYS A 5 10.07 -5.28 22.94
CA LYS A 5 8.95 -5.52 22.04
C LYS A 5 8.95 -4.45 20.94
N PRO A 6 8.91 -4.83 19.66
CA PRO A 6 8.69 -3.88 18.57
C PRO A 6 7.45 -3.04 18.88
N TYR A 7 7.61 -1.72 18.85
CA TYR A 7 6.54 -0.79 19.17
C TYR A 7 6.31 0.16 18.01
N GLN A 8 5.05 0.27 17.60
CA GLN A 8 4.57 1.26 16.65
C GLN A 8 3.40 2.00 17.30
N PRO A 9 3.30 3.34 17.14
CA PRO A 9 2.18 4.10 17.67
C PRO A 9 0.82 3.51 17.26
N LEU A 10 -0.16 3.55 18.16
CA LEU A 10 -1.47 2.92 17.96
C LEU A 10 -2.16 3.45 16.68
N VAL A 11 -2.12 4.76 16.45
CA VAL A 11 -2.72 5.39 15.26
C VAL A 11 -2.19 4.77 13.97
N PHE A 12 -0.87 4.60 13.85
CA PHE A 12 -0.27 4.02 12.65
C PHE A 12 -0.57 2.53 12.51
N ARG A 13 -0.79 1.80 13.61
CA ARG A 13 -1.20 0.39 13.56
C ARG A 13 -2.65 0.27 13.11
N LEU A 14 -3.56 1.04 13.69
CA LEU A 14 -4.97 1.08 13.27
C LEU A 14 -5.10 1.47 11.79
N PHE A 15 -4.35 2.50 11.38
CA PHE A 15 -4.34 2.94 9.99
C PHE A 15 -3.80 1.85 9.05
N HIS A 16 -2.71 1.18 9.43
CA HIS A 16 -2.18 0.06 8.66
C HIS A 16 -3.14 -1.12 8.57
N VAL A 17 -3.80 -1.50 9.67
CA VAL A 17 -4.80 -2.59 9.69
C VAL A 17 -6.01 -2.24 8.84
N ALA A 18 -6.51 -1.00 8.90
CA ALA A 18 -7.61 -0.55 8.06
C ALA A 18 -7.26 -0.64 6.57
N ILE A 19 -6.05 -0.24 6.18
CA ILE A 19 -5.57 -0.35 4.80
C ILE A 19 -5.39 -1.80 4.38
N ALA A 20 -4.81 -2.63 5.25
CA ALA A 20 -4.67 -4.06 4.99
C ALA A 20 -6.04 -4.71 4.76
N ALA A 21 -7.05 -4.35 5.55
CA ALA A 21 -8.42 -4.83 5.36
C ALA A 21 -9.00 -4.40 3.99
N LEU A 22 -8.85 -3.12 3.62
CA LEU A 22 -9.30 -2.63 2.30
C LEU A 22 -8.63 -3.36 1.15
N ILE A 23 -7.32 -3.57 1.21
CA ILE A 23 -6.55 -4.28 0.18
C ILE A 23 -6.98 -5.75 0.10
N ILE A 24 -7.11 -6.44 1.23
CA ILE A 24 -7.53 -7.85 1.27
C ILE A 24 -8.94 -8.00 0.70
N LEU A 25 -9.87 -7.12 1.06
CA LEU A 25 -11.23 -7.13 0.54
C LEU A 25 -11.27 -6.80 -0.96
N ALA A 26 -10.45 -5.85 -1.44
CA ALA A 26 -10.31 -5.56 -2.86
C ALA A 26 -9.73 -6.74 -3.65
N ILE A 27 -8.69 -7.41 -3.12
CA ILE A 27 -8.11 -8.62 -3.72
C ILE A 27 -9.15 -9.74 -3.78
N ALA A 28 -9.85 -10.02 -2.68
CA ALA A 28 -10.86 -11.08 -2.59
C ALA A 28 -12.02 -10.83 -3.56
N THR A 29 -12.54 -9.60 -3.61
CA THR A 29 -13.57 -9.25 -4.59
C THR A 29 -13.06 -9.31 -6.03
N GLY A 30 -11.78 -9.03 -6.27
CA GLY A 30 -11.10 -9.24 -7.55
C GLY A 30 -11.07 -10.71 -7.98
N VAL A 31 -10.82 -11.65 -7.05
CA VAL A 31 -10.93 -13.11 -7.32
C VAL A 31 -12.34 -13.47 -7.80
N VAL A 32 -13.37 -12.93 -7.13
CA VAL A 32 -14.76 -13.21 -7.50
C VAL A 32 -15.10 -12.62 -8.87
N ILE A 33 -14.65 -11.39 -9.18
CA ILE A 33 -14.82 -10.78 -10.51
C ILE A 33 -14.13 -11.63 -11.57
N TYR A 34 -12.87 -12.01 -11.33
CA TYR A 34 -12.11 -12.88 -12.23
C TYR A 34 -12.88 -14.18 -12.51
N ASN A 35 -13.41 -14.80 -11.46
CA ASN A 35 -14.15 -16.05 -11.55
C ASN A 35 -15.46 -15.95 -12.35
N VAL A 36 -16.10 -14.77 -12.34
CA VAL A 36 -17.39 -14.55 -13.03
C VAL A 36 -17.20 -14.12 -14.48
N TYR A 37 -16.20 -13.27 -14.77
CA TYR A 37 -16.10 -12.57 -16.06
C TYR A 37 -14.88 -12.92 -16.93
N ASP A 38 -13.77 -13.40 -16.35
CA ASP A 38 -12.56 -13.71 -17.13
C ASP A 38 -12.35 -15.21 -17.26
N GLY A 39 -12.11 -15.91 -16.16
CA GLY A 39 -11.99 -17.38 -16.13
C GLY A 39 -10.93 -18.02 -17.04
N ARG A 40 -10.08 -17.26 -17.75
CA ARG A 40 -9.09 -17.79 -18.72
C ARG A 40 -8.13 -18.83 -18.16
N ILE A 41 -7.81 -18.78 -16.86
CA ILE A 41 -6.95 -19.74 -16.14
C ILE A 41 -7.77 -20.69 -15.24
N GLY A 42 -9.08 -20.76 -15.45
CA GLY A 42 -10.01 -21.63 -14.75
C GLY A 42 -10.95 -20.89 -13.80
N HIS A 43 -11.93 -21.65 -13.30
CA HIS A 43 -12.94 -21.19 -12.36
C HIS A 43 -12.82 -21.92 -11.03
N LEU A 44 -13.10 -21.19 -9.96
CA LEU A 44 -13.31 -21.69 -8.61
C LEU A 44 -14.82 -21.92 -8.38
N PRO A 45 -15.22 -22.90 -7.55
CA PRO A 45 -16.62 -23.17 -7.21
C PRO A 45 -17.17 -22.13 -6.21
N ILE A 46 -17.14 -20.86 -6.59
CA ILE A 46 -17.60 -19.72 -5.77
C ILE A 46 -18.99 -19.32 -6.29
N PRO A 47 -19.99 -19.11 -5.41
CA PRO A 47 -21.30 -18.64 -5.83
C PRO A 47 -21.21 -17.26 -6.48
N GLN A 48 -22.13 -16.98 -7.42
CA GLN A 48 -22.24 -15.65 -7.99
C GLN A 48 -22.69 -14.64 -6.92
N ILE A 49 -21.91 -13.58 -6.75
CA ILE A 49 -22.22 -12.49 -5.82
C ILE A 49 -22.83 -11.32 -6.61
N PRO A 50 -24.09 -10.94 -6.36
CA PRO A 50 -24.71 -9.82 -7.05
C PRO A 50 -23.94 -8.52 -6.83
N ARG A 51 -23.79 -7.71 -7.89
CA ARG A 51 -23.13 -6.39 -7.86
C ARG A 51 -21.68 -6.42 -7.35
N ILE A 52 -20.97 -7.54 -7.53
CA ILE A 52 -19.58 -7.70 -7.07
C ILE A 52 -18.63 -6.59 -7.59
N MET A 53 -18.82 -6.12 -8.83
CA MET A 53 -18.05 -5.01 -9.40
C MET A 53 -18.28 -3.70 -8.64
N GLY A 54 -19.52 -3.45 -8.19
CA GLY A 54 -19.85 -2.30 -7.34
C GLY A 54 -19.18 -2.38 -5.97
N ILE A 55 -19.17 -3.58 -5.36
CA ILE A 55 -18.51 -3.83 -4.07
C ILE A 55 -16.99 -3.66 -4.19
N HIS A 56 -16.38 -4.21 -5.25
CA HIS A 56 -14.95 -4.02 -5.51
C HIS A 56 -14.60 -2.54 -5.69
N LYS A 57 -15.39 -1.81 -6.48
CA LYS A 57 -15.25 -0.36 -6.68
C LYS A 57 -15.42 0.44 -5.39
N LEU A 58 -16.22 -0.03 -4.43
CA LEU A 58 -16.33 0.61 -3.12
C LEU A 58 -15.01 0.52 -2.37
N PHE A 59 -14.41 -0.68 -2.29
CA PHE A 59 -13.12 -0.85 -1.60
C PHE A 59 -11.97 -0.11 -2.32
N GLY A 60 -11.94 -0.15 -3.65
CA GLY A 60 -10.96 0.61 -4.44
C GLY A 60 -11.05 2.12 -4.19
N ARG A 61 -12.27 2.68 -4.19
CA ARG A 61 -12.49 4.11 -3.89
C ARG A 61 -12.15 4.47 -2.44
N ALA A 62 -12.58 3.66 -1.48
CA ALA A 62 -12.22 3.86 -0.08
C ALA A 62 -10.69 3.83 0.12
N PHE A 63 -10.00 2.92 -0.58
CA PHE A 63 -8.54 2.84 -0.56
C PHE A 63 -7.89 4.06 -1.22
N LEU A 64 -8.40 4.54 -2.37
CA LEU A 64 -7.92 5.77 -3.02
C LEU A 64 -7.99 6.98 -2.09
N LEU A 65 -9.06 7.11 -1.28
CA LEU A 65 -9.22 8.21 -0.33
C LEU A 65 -8.12 8.23 0.74
N VAL A 66 -7.69 7.07 1.22
CA VAL A 66 -6.66 6.95 2.27
C VAL A 66 -5.24 6.86 1.72
N MET A 67 -5.07 6.56 0.43
CA MET A 67 -3.77 6.35 -0.21
C MET A 67 -2.80 7.53 -0.07
N PRO A 68 -3.18 8.82 -0.23
CA PRO A 68 -2.26 9.94 -0.04
C PRO A 68 -1.63 9.96 1.36
N PHE A 69 -2.45 9.75 2.40
CA PHE A 69 -1.98 9.72 3.79
C PHE A 69 -1.07 8.51 4.04
N PHE A 70 -1.37 7.38 3.42
CA PHE A 70 -0.54 6.18 3.52
C PHE A 70 0.79 6.28 2.78
N ALA A 71 0.81 6.88 1.60
CA ALA A 71 2.03 7.19 0.87
C ALA A 71 2.93 8.11 1.70
N LEU A 72 2.39 9.22 2.22
CA LEU A 72 3.13 10.15 3.08
C LEU A 72 3.69 9.45 4.34
N TYR A 73 2.87 8.67 5.04
CA TYR A 73 3.34 7.88 6.17
C TYR A 73 4.49 6.95 5.78
N SER A 74 4.35 6.23 4.67
CA SER A 74 5.31 5.20 4.23
C SER A 74 6.66 5.79 3.82
N PHE A 75 6.67 6.86 3.03
CA PHE A 75 7.91 7.51 2.58
C PHE A 75 8.57 8.40 3.64
N HIS A 76 7.85 8.73 4.72
CA HIS A 76 8.38 9.55 5.80
C HIS A 76 8.68 8.74 7.07
N ALA A 77 7.67 8.51 7.91
CA ALA A 77 7.84 7.81 9.19
C ALA A 77 8.17 6.31 8.98
N GLY A 78 7.63 5.72 7.92
CA GLY A 78 7.82 4.32 7.53
C GLY A 78 9.08 4.06 6.70
N ARG A 79 9.84 5.08 6.31
CA ARG A 79 10.84 4.98 5.22
C ARG A 79 11.88 3.88 5.40
N ARG A 80 12.25 3.56 6.64
CA ARG A 80 13.23 2.51 6.98
C ARG A 80 12.76 1.10 6.62
N ARG A 81 11.47 0.94 6.34
CA ARG A 81 10.81 -0.29 5.89
C ARG A 81 10.70 -0.37 4.36
N LEU A 82 11.18 0.63 3.64
CA LEU A 82 11.23 0.68 2.18
C LEU A 82 12.67 0.51 1.67
N LEU A 83 12.85 0.50 0.36
CA LEU A 83 14.15 0.42 -0.30
C LEU A 83 15.14 1.46 0.23
N GLN A 84 16.37 1.01 0.50
CA GLN A 84 17.49 1.83 0.97
C GLN A 84 18.60 1.88 -0.10
N THR A 85 19.48 2.86 -0.01
CA THR A 85 20.61 3.05 -0.95
C THR A 85 21.50 1.83 -1.09
N ASN A 86 21.72 1.13 0.01
CA ASN A 86 22.54 -0.09 0.06
C ASN A 86 21.75 -1.38 -0.18
N SER A 87 20.46 -1.31 -0.57
CA SER A 87 19.64 -2.51 -0.75
C SER A 87 20.18 -3.45 -1.83
N ILE A 88 20.76 -2.94 -2.92
CA ILE A 88 21.38 -3.79 -3.95
C ILE A 88 22.57 -4.55 -3.37
N GLN A 89 23.46 -3.86 -2.66
CA GLN A 89 24.61 -4.48 -1.99
C GLN A 89 24.17 -5.47 -0.91
N GLN A 90 23.15 -5.17 -0.12
CA GLN A 90 22.64 -6.07 0.91
C GLN A 90 21.96 -7.32 0.34
N MET A 91 21.55 -7.28 -0.93
CA MET A 91 20.94 -8.44 -1.61
C MET A 91 21.98 -9.49 -2.01
N SER A 92 23.26 -9.14 -2.13
CA SER A 92 24.33 -10.12 -2.37
C SER A 92 24.70 -10.92 -1.12
N GLU A 93 24.30 -10.47 0.07
CA GLU A 93 24.59 -11.10 1.36
C GLU A 93 23.63 -12.26 1.70
N MET A 94 23.40 -13.14 0.73
CA MET A 94 22.40 -14.22 0.80
C MET A 94 22.59 -15.10 2.04
N GLY A 95 21.49 -15.45 2.70
CA GLY A 95 21.48 -16.28 3.91
C GLY A 95 21.73 -15.51 5.22
N LYS A 96 22.33 -14.31 5.17
CA LYS A 96 22.49 -13.46 6.36
C LYS A 96 21.15 -12.79 6.76
N PRO A 97 20.93 -12.43 8.04
CA PRO A 97 19.71 -11.76 8.45
C PRO A 97 19.37 -10.51 7.63
N ILE A 98 20.40 -9.71 7.28
CA ILE A 98 20.25 -8.47 6.51
C ILE A 98 19.59 -8.67 5.14
N TRP A 99 19.79 -9.84 4.52
CA TRP A 99 19.18 -10.20 3.25
C TRP A 99 17.65 -10.27 3.38
N TRP A 100 17.14 -10.94 4.43
CA TRP A 100 15.70 -11.03 4.70
C TRP A 100 15.06 -9.67 4.99
N TYR A 101 15.75 -8.80 5.76
CA TYR A 101 15.30 -7.41 5.98
C TYR A 101 15.23 -6.63 4.67
N THR A 102 16.21 -6.81 3.79
CA THR A 102 16.29 -6.12 2.50
C THR A 102 15.21 -6.61 1.54
N LEU A 103 14.97 -7.92 1.49
CA LEU A 103 13.87 -8.49 0.73
C LEU A 103 12.51 -7.96 1.23
N HIS A 104 12.31 -7.89 2.55
CA HIS A 104 11.09 -7.31 3.12
C HIS A 104 10.89 -5.85 2.69
N ARG A 105 11.96 -5.06 2.69
CA ARG A 105 11.94 -3.66 2.22
C ARG A 105 11.57 -3.53 0.75
N MET A 106 12.11 -4.41 -0.10
CA MET A 106 11.77 -4.47 -1.51
C MET A 106 10.30 -4.81 -1.71
N VAL A 107 9.82 -5.86 -1.04
CA VAL A 107 8.42 -6.28 -1.08
C VAL A 107 7.49 -5.14 -0.65
N ASN A 108 7.81 -4.43 0.45
CA ASN A 108 7.00 -3.29 0.90
C ASN A 108 6.95 -2.16 -0.13
N THR A 109 8.07 -1.91 -0.82
CA THR A 109 8.14 -0.87 -1.84
C THR A 109 7.35 -1.26 -3.09
N PHE A 110 7.49 -2.51 -3.56
CA PHE A 110 6.71 -3.02 -4.68
C PHE A 110 5.22 -3.13 -4.37
N LEU A 111 4.85 -3.42 -3.13
CA LEU A 111 3.45 -3.41 -2.71
C LEU A 111 2.84 -2.00 -2.82
N LEU A 112 3.56 -0.94 -2.46
CA LEU A 112 3.09 0.45 -2.64
C LEU A 112 2.96 0.85 -4.11
N ILE A 113 3.95 0.47 -4.93
CA ILE A 113 3.94 0.74 -6.37
C ILE A 113 2.79 -0.02 -7.02
N GLY A 114 2.67 -1.33 -6.78
CA GLY A 114 1.59 -2.18 -7.29
C GLY A 114 0.21 -1.69 -6.87
N ALA A 115 0.06 -1.23 -5.63
CA ALA A 115 -1.18 -0.64 -5.13
C ALA A 115 -1.56 0.63 -5.91
N THR A 116 -0.56 1.48 -6.22
CA THR A 116 -0.78 2.69 -7.03
C THR A 116 -1.19 2.33 -8.45
N PHE A 117 -0.52 1.38 -9.10
CA PHE A 117 -0.90 0.91 -10.43
C PHE A 117 -2.29 0.30 -10.44
N ALA A 118 -2.65 -0.50 -9.43
CA ALA A 118 -3.99 -1.07 -9.30
C ALA A 118 -5.07 0.03 -9.19
N LEU A 119 -4.82 1.09 -8.41
CA LEU A 119 -5.72 2.23 -8.29
C LEU A 119 -5.89 2.99 -9.61
N VAL A 120 -4.77 3.32 -10.27
CA VAL A 120 -4.79 4.05 -11.55
C VAL A 120 -5.49 3.23 -12.62
N SER A 121 -5.02 2.01 -12.88
CA SER A 121 -5.59 1.14 -13.92
C SER A 121 -7.04 0.77 -13.64
N GLY A 122 -7.41 0.51 -12.39
CA GLY A 122 -8.79 0.16 -12.02
C GLY A 122 -9.75 1.35 -12.14
N ARG A 123 -9.23 2.59 -12.05
CA ARG A 123 -10.01 3.80 -12.26
C ARG A 123 -10.24 4.07 -13.75
N GLU A 124 -9.23 3.85 -14.60
CA GLU A 124 -9.33 4.06 -16.04
C GLU A 124 -10.02 2.89 -16.78
N MET A 125 -10.14 1.74 -16.13
CA MET A 125 -10.82 0.57 -16.68
C MET A 125 -12.34 0.78 -16.76
N ASP A 126 -12.93 0.56 -17.94
CA ASP A 126 -14.37 0.44 -18.09
C ASP A 126 -14.84 -0.94 -17.60
N GLU A 127 -15.84 -0.93 -16.73
CA GLU A 127 -16.41 -2.12 -16.15
C GLU A 127 -17.20 -2.95 -17.18
N GLY A 128 -17.75 -2.30 -18.21
CA GLY A 128 -18.53 -2.92 -19.26
C GLY A 128 -17.72 -3.88 -20.14
N TRP A 129 -16.40 -3.69 -20.24
CA TRP A 129 -15.52 -4.56 -21.03
C TRP A 129 -15.61 -6.02 -20.57
N MET A 130 -15.55 -6.24 -19.25
CA MET A 130 -15.64 -7.59 -18.67
C MET A 130 -17.00 -8.24 -18.93
N ALA A 131 -18.09 -7.48 -18.85
CA ALA A 131 -19.43 -7.99 -19.13
C ALA A 131 -19.64 -8.36 -20.61
N ARG A 132 -18.86 -7.77 -21.52
CA ARG A 132 -18.86 -8.05 -22.96
C ARG A 132 -17.74 -9.00 -23.40
N SER A 133 -16.98 -9.56 -22.44
CA SER A 133 -15.82 -10.42 -22.72
C SER A 133 -14.69 -9.75 -23.51
N GLU A 134 -14.57 -8.42 -23.47
CA GLU A 134 -13.52 -7.64 -24.12
C GLU A 134 -12.26 -7.55 -23.23
N LEU A 135 -11.53 -8.66 -23.10
CA LEU A 135 -10.43 -8.79 -22.10
C LEU A 135 -9.04 -8.34 -22.59
N THR A 136 -8.95 -7.67 -23.75
CA THR A 136 -7.68 -7.29 -24.39
C THR A 136 -7.31 -5.81 -24.18
N HIS A 137 -8.18 -5.03 -23.52
CA HIS A 137 -7.93 -3.62 -23.27
C HIS A 137 -6.72 -3.42 -22.35
N LEU A 138 -5.94 -2.36 -22.62
CA LEU A 138 -4.70 -2.07 -21.91
C LEU A 138 -4.95 -1.89 -20.40
N TRP A 139 -5.93 -1.06 -20.02
CA TRP A 139 -6.22 -0.78 -18.61
C TRP A 139 -6.70 -2.01 -17.85
N TYR A 140 -7.48 -2.88 -18.50
CA TYR A 140 -7.87 -4.17 -17.93
C TYR A 140 -6.65 -5.06 -17.66
N THR A 141 -5.76 -5.20 -18.66
CA THR A 141 -4.55 -6.01 -18.55
C THR A 141 -3.61 -5.49 -17.46
N LEU A 142 -3.41 -4.16 -17.40
CA LEU A 142 -2.62 -3.51 -16.35
C LEU A 142 -3.23 -3.73 -14.96
N HIS A 143 -4.56 -3.66 -14.85
CA HIS A 143 -5.25 -3.87 -13.59
C HIS A 143 -5.11 -5.30 -13.10
N LEU A 144 -5.32 -6.29 -13.98
CA LEU A 144 -5.15 -7.71 -13.67
C LEU A 144 -3.70 -8.04 -13.28
N ALA A 145 -2.71 -7.50 -14.01
CA ALA A 145 -1.31 -7.66 -13.69
C ALA A 145 -0.97 -7.04 -12.32
N SER A 146 -1.48 -5.84 -12.04
CA SER A 146 -1.32 -5.19 -10.74
C SER A 146 -1.93 -6.00 -9.61
N TRP A 147 -3.12 -6.57 -9.83
CA TRP A 147 -3.76 -7.48 -8.87
C TRP A 147 -2.89 -8.71 -8.58
N ALA A 148 -2.34 -9.36 -9.60
CA ALA A 148 -1.46 -10.52 -9.42
C ALA A 148 -0.18 -10.16 -8.64
N VAL A 149 0.46 -9.03 -8.99
CA VAL A 149 1.62 -8.50 -8.27
C VAL A 149 1.27 -8.19 -6.81
N MET A 150 0.10 -7.61 -6.55
CA MET A 150 -0.38 -7.30 -5.20
C MET A 150 -0.58 -8.56 -4.36
N VAL A 151 -1.17 -9.62 -4.93
CA VAL A 151 -1.32 -10.92 -4.24
C VAL A 151 0.05 -11.49 -3.87
N GLY A 152 0.98 -11.55 -4.82
CA GLY A 152 2.32 -12.06 -4.58
C GLY A 152 3.09 -11.24 -3.54
N CYS A 153 3.05 -9.91 -3.65
CA CYS A 153 3.72 -9.01 -2.71
C CYS A 153 3.10 -9.07 -1.31
N LEU A 154 1.77 -9.21 -1.20
CA LEU A 154 1.11 -9.34 0.10
C LEU A 154 1.48 -10.66 0.79
N ALA A 155 1.48 -11.77 0.05
CA ALA A 155 1.93 -13.05 0.57
C ALA A 155 3.39 -13.00 1.02
N ALA A 156 4.28 -12.43 0.19
CA ALA A 156 5.68 -12.23 0.52
C ALA A 156 5.85 -11.30 1.73
N HIS A 157 5.04 -10.25 1.85
CA HIS A 157 5.08 -9.31 2.97
C HIS A 157 4.78 -10.00 4.29
N LEU A 158 3.75 -10.86 4.32
CA LEU A 158 3.40 -11.64 5.50
C LEU A 158 4.49 -12.67 5.84
N LEU A 159 4.98 -13.41 4.84
CA LEU A 159 6.06 -14.38 5.02
C LEU A 159 7.33 -13.73 5.59
N MET A 160 7.74 -12.59 5.02
CA MET A 160 8.91 -11.85 5.49
C MET A 160 8.69 -11.27 6.88
N SER A 161 7.47 -10.81 7.20
CA SER A 161 7.15 -10.31 8.55
C SER A 161 7.33 -11.41 9.61
N VAL A 162 6.89 -12.64 9.33
CA VAL A 162 7.15 -13.80 10.20
C VAL A 162 8.63 -14.13 10.24
N ARG A 163 9.32 -14.14 9.10
CA ARG A 163 10.74 -14.50 9.04
C ARG A 163 11.64 -13.55 9.80
N VAL A 164 11.34 -12.25 9.74
CA VAL A 164 12.18 -11.18 10.27
C VAL A 164 11.88 -10.87 11.74
N GLY A 165 10.59 -10.79 12.11
CA GLY A 165 10.16 -10.40 13.45
C GLY A 165 9.40 -11.47 14.23
N GLY A 166 9.20 -12.65 13.66
CA GLY A 166 8.40 -13.72 14.23
C GLY A 166 6.91 -13.38 14.32
N LEU A 167 6.15 -14.31 14.92
CA LEU A 167 4.76 -14.10 15.26
C LEU A 167 4.50 -12.87 16.16
N PRO A 168 5.39 -12.50 17.11
CA PRO A 168 5.19 -11.30 17.93
C PRO A 168 5.09 -10.00 17.12
N LEU A 169 5.79 -9.90 15.98
CA LEU A 169 5.70 -8.72 15.12
C LEU A 169 4.31 -8.60 14.47
N LEU A 170 3.75 -9.70 14.00
CA LEU A 170 2.38 -9.71 13.44
C LEU A 170 1.34 -9.36 14.50
N LEU A 171 1.41 -10.01 15.67
CA LEU A 171 0.50 -9.77 16.78
C LEU A 171 0.61 -8.35 17.34
N SER A 172 1.77 -7.70 17.19
CA SER A 172 1.94 -6.31 17.60
C SER A 172 1.03 -5.35 16.83
N MET A 173 0.61 -5.70 15.61
CA MET A 173 -0.25 -4.85 14.78
C MET A 173 -1.70 -4.79 15.28
N ILE A 174 -2.18 -5.86 15.93
CA ILE A 174 -3.55 -5.96 16.49
C ILE A 174 -3.64 -5.56 17.97
N HIS A 175 -2.51 -5.33 18.63
CA HIS A 175 -2.48 -5.05 20.06
C HIS A 175 -2.93 -3.61 20.36
N ILE A 176 -4.02 -3.40 21.09
CA ILE A 176 -4.62 -2.07 21.24
C ILE A 176 -3.88 -1.16 22.24
N LYS A 177 -3.06 -1.71 23.16
CA LYS A 177 -2.39 -0.86 24.17
C LYS A 177 -1.41 0.12 23.52
N TYR A 178 -1.41 1.35 24.01
CA TYR A 178 -0.50 2.44 23.65
C TYR A 178 0.36 2.85 24.85
N ARG A 179 1.52 3.46 24.60
CA ARG A 179 2.40 4.01 25.64
C ARG A 179 1.96 5.43 26.02
N ALA A 180 2.30 5.90 27.22
CA ALA A 180 1.83 7.18 27.75
C ALA A 180 2.07 8.39 26.82
N TYR A 181 3.18 8.40 26.07
CA TYR A 181 3.50 9.47 25.11
C TYR A 181 2.67 9.45 23.81
N ASP A 182 1.93 8.36 23.54
CA ASP A 182 1.02 8.22 22.41
C ASP A 182 -0.46 8.43 22.82
N SER A 183 -0.69 9.14 23.93
CA SER A 183 -2.04 9.43 24.41
C SER A 183 -2.85 10.26 23.40
N PRO A 184 -4.19 10.10 23.34
CA PRO A 184 -5.04 10.89 22.44
C PRO A 184 -4.88 12.41 22.61
N SER A 185 -4.65 12.89 23.84
CA SER A 185 -4.41 14.31 24.14
C SER A 185 -3.11 14.82 23.52
N THR A 186 -2.03 14.04 23.59
CA THR A 186 -0.74 14.41 22.99
C THR A 186 -0.80 14.36 21.45
N LEU A 187 -1.54 13.40 20.89
CA LEU A 187 -1.79 13.34 19.44
C LEU A 187 -2.48 14.61 18.93
N LEU A 188 -3.53 15.07 19.61
CA LEU A 188 -4.28 16.26 19.21
C LEU A 188 -3.41 17.53 19.25
N GLN A 189 -2.56 17.65 20.26
CA GLN A 189 -1.57 18.73 20.37
C GLN A 189 -0.55 18.68 19.22
N ASN A 190 -0.05 17.48 18.90
CA ASN A 190 0.88 17.27 17.79
C ASN A 190 0.27 17.66 16.44
N VAL A 191 -0.98 17.25 16.16
CA VAL A 191 -1.71 17.60 14.93
C VAL A 191 -1.90 19.11 14.81
N LYS A 192 -2.33 19.78 15.89
CA LYS A 192 -2.47 21.25 15.90
C LYS A 192 -1.12 21.95 15.63
N SER A 193 -0.03 21.43 16.17
CA SER A 193 1.31 22.00 15.96
C SER A 193 1.87 21.75 14.55
N LEU A 194 1.43 20.69 13.88
CA LEU A 194 1.80 20.29 12.52
C LEU A 194 1.29 21.25 11.45
N LEU A 195 0.23 22.00 11.75
CA LEU A 195 -0.35 23.02 10.85
C LEU A 195 0.46 24.32 10.81
N SER A 196 1.55 24.44 11.59
CA SER A 196 2.42 25.61 11.52
C SER A 196 3.26 25.61 10.23
N LEU A 197 3.11 26.67 9.43
CA LEU A 197 3.79 26.82 8.14
C LEU A 197 5.32 26.62 8.24
N ASN A 198 5.93 27.11 9.32
CA ASN A 198 7.37 26.99 9.58
C ASN A 198 7.83 25.54 9.79
N ARG A 199 7.00 24.69 10.41
CA ARG A 199 7.31 23.25 10.53
C ARG A 199 7.15 22.53 9.21
N VAL A 200 6.16 22.90 8.39
CA VAL A 200 5.98 22.32 7.05
C VAL A 200 7.20 22.63 6.17
N ILE A 201 7.66 23.88 6.15
CA ILE A 201 8.85 24.28 5.37
C ILE A 201 10.10 23.54 5.87
N THR A 202 10.32 23.50 7.18
CA THR A 202 11.46 22.77 7.77
C THR A 202 11.40 21.27 7.43
N PHE A 203 10.21 20.67 7.54
CA PHE A 203 9.95 19.28 7.18
C PHE A 203 10.31 19.01 5.71
N LEU A 204 9.84 19.85 4.78
CA LEU A 204 10.11 19.68 3.34
C LEU A 204 11.61 19.79 3.05
N LYS A 205 12.31 20.76 3.65
CA LYS A 205 13.76 20.92 3.49
C LYS A 205 14.52 19.68 3.97
N VAL A 206 14.20 19.18 5.15
CA VAL A 206 14.83 17.96 5.71
C VAL A 206 14.49 16.75 4.86
N HIS A 207 13.23 16.60 4.44
CA HIS A 207 12.79 15.47 3.62
C HIS A 207 13.51 15.43 2.28
N LEU A 208 13.56 16.55 1.55
CA LEU A 208 14.28 16.66 0.28
C LEU A 208 15.78 16.42 0.46
N SER A 209 16.38 16.96 1.53
CA SER A 209 17.80 16.73 1.83
C SER A 209 18.11 15.25 2.06
N VAL A 210 17.26 14.53 2.79
CA VAL A 210 17.47 13.11 3.06
C VAL A 210 17.16 12.25 1.83
N GLN A 211 16.09 12.55 1.09
CA GLN A 211 15.72 11.81 -0.12
C GLN A 211 16.75 11.97 -1.24
N LYS A 212 17.47 13.10 -1.32
CA LYS A 212 18.52 13.33 -2.32
C LYS A 212 19.59 12.23 -2.35
N HIS A 213 19.85 11.61 -1.20
CA HIS A 213 20.83 10.52 -1.11
C HIS A 213 20.27 9.15 -1.53
N ASN A 214 18.94 8.99 -1.63
CA ASN A 214 18.27 7.76 -2.02
C ASN A 214 17.37 7.98 -3.25
N VAL A 215 18.01 8.18 -4.41
CA VAL A 215 17.34 8.43 -5.69
C VAL A 215 16.30 7.38 -6.08
N VAL A 216 16.53 6.11 -5.74
CA VAL A 216 15.57 5.02 -6.00
C VAL A 216 14.29 5.22 -5.19
N LEU A 217 14.42 5.51 -3.90
CA LEU A 217 13.26 5.75 -3.03
C LEU A 217 12.54 7.06 -3.40
N LEU A 218 13.27 8.09 -3.80
CA LEU A 218 12.68 9.34 -4.32
C LEU A 218 11.88 9.07 -5.61
N GLY A 219 12.42 8.27 -6.53
CA GLY A 219 11.70 7.86 -7.74
C GLY A 219 10.41 7.09 -7.43
N ALA A 220 10.47 6.16 -6.47
CA ALA A 220 9.28 5.43 -5.99
C ALA A 220 8.26 6.37 -5.33
N GLU A 221 8.72 7.34 -4.52
CA GLU A 221 7.85 8.35 -3.89
C GLU A 221 7.13 9.18 -4.95
N LEU A 222 7.86 9.72 -5.93
CA LEU A 222 7.27 10.51 -7.01
C LEU A 222 6.28 9.69 -7.83
N LEU A 223 6.61 8.45 -8.17
CA LEU A 223 5.73 7.54 -8.90
C LEU A 223 4.41 7.31 -8.14
N VAL A 224 4.50 6.99 -6.84
CA VAL A 224 3.32 6.75 -6.00
C VAL A 224 2.49 8.02 -5.84
N MET A 225 3.13 9.17 -5.58
CA MET A 225 2.43 10.43 -5.37
C MET A 225 1.75 10.94 -6.64
N LEU A 226 2.45 10.93 -7.78
CA LEU A 226 1.89 11.34 -9.07
C LEU A 226 0.79 10.39 -9.55
N GLY A 227 0.98 9.08 -9.40
CA GLY A 227 -0.05 8.10 -9.75
C GLY A 227 -1.30 8.24 -8.87
N THR A 228 -1.11 8.46 -7.56
CA THR A 228 -2.23 8.73 -6.65
C THR A 228 -2.95 10.02 -7.02
N LEU A 229 -2.21 11.10 -7.32
CA LEU A 229 -2.78 12.36 -7.77
C LEU A 229 -3.57 12.20 -9.07
N PHE A 230 -3.02 11.48 -10.05
CA PHE A 230 -3.69 11.18 -11.31
C PHE A 230 -5.02 10.45 -11.08
N ALA A 231 -5.02 9.38 -10.28
CA ALA A 231 -6.24 8.64 -9.94
C ALA A 231 -7.29 9.49 -9.20
N TRP A 232 -6.84 10.46 -8.40
CA TRP A 232 -7.72 11.45 -7.76
C TRP A 232 -8.30 12.46 -8.76
N ILE A 233 -7.48 12.99 -9.66
CA ILE A 233 -7.94 13.94 -10.69
C ILE A 233 -8.97 13.26 -11.60
N SER A 234 -8.75 12.00 -11.96
CA SER A 234 -9.73 11.29 -12.79
C SER A 234 -11.04 10.98 -12.04
N LEU A 235 -11.16 11.18 -10.73
CA LEU A 235 -12.48 11.18 -10.06
C LEU A 235 -13.37 12.36 -10.48
N ILE A 236 -12.78 13.46 -10.94
CA ILE A 236 -13.53 14.63 -11.40
C ILE A 236 -14.24 14.22 -12.69
N PRO A 237 -15.57 14.25 -12.75
CA PRO A 237 -16.28 13.98 -13.98
C PRO A 237 -15.80 14.97 -15.04
N HIS A 238 -15.26 14.48 -16.15
CA HIS A 238 -15.07 15.32 -17.32
C HIS A 238 -16.46 15.76 -17.77
N ARG A 239 -16.85 16.98 -17.41
CA ARG A 239 -17.98 17.65 -18.06
C ARG A 239 -17.57 17.74 -19.53
N GLY A 240 -18.21 16.94 -20.38
CA GLY A 240 -17.93 16.91 -21.80
C GLY A 240 -17.90 18.32 -22.36
N MET A 241 -16.84 18.63 -23.09
CA MET A 241 -16.91 19.57 -24.20
C MET A 241 -17.43 18.82 -25.41
#